data_AF-C8WIC6-F1
#
_entry.id   AF-C8WIC6-F1
#
_cell.length_a   1.000
_cell.length_b   1.000
_cell.length_c   1.000
_cell.angle_alpha   90.00
_cell.angle_beta   90.00
_cell.angle_gamma   90.00
#
_symmetry.space_group_name_H-M   'P 1'
#
loop_
_entity.id
_entity.type
_entity.pdbx_description
1 polymer ?
#
loop_
_entity_poly.entity_id
_entity_poly.type
_entity_poly.pdbx_seq_one_letter_code
_entity_poly.pdbx_strand_id
1 'polypeptide(L)'
;MAQRELASYRDKLAQTNREAKATAAALAVIVAVWLVGGFGLAGFDVQLFGTPLWIIAGCMGTWVAAVIAAIVLARFVFADFPLDDEEGLDG
;
A
#
# COMPACT_ATOMS: atom_id res chain seq x y z
N MET A 1 -4.28 9.66 11.13
CA MET A 1 -2.95 10.03 10.62
C MET A 1 -2.27 10.84 11.70
N ALA A 2 -0.98 10.60 11.94
CA ALA A 2 -0.23 11.31 12.96
C ALA A 2 0.40 12.56 12.33
N GLN A 3 0.16 13.73 12.91
CA GLN A 3 0.85 14.97 12.55
C GLN A 3 2.27 14.94 13.10
N ARG A 4 3.26 15.22 12.24
CA ARG A 4 4.68 15.34 12.65
C ARG A 4 5.23 16.67 12.18
N GLU A 5 5.76 17.45 13.10
CA GLU A 5 6.67 18.55 12.74
C GLU A 5 8.03 17.94 12.40
N LEU A 6 8.45 18.12 11.15
CA LEU A 6 9.77 17.72 10.65
C LEU A 6 10.57 19.00 10.40
N ALA A 7 11.54 19.28 11.28
CA ALA A 7 12.24 20.56 11.32
C ALA A 7 13.25 20.77 10.19
N SER A 8 13.62 19.73 9.43
CA SER A 8 14.61 19.83 8.36
C SER A 8 14.20 19.09 7.09
N TYR A 9 14.61 19.62 5.94
CA TYR A 9 14.46 18.95 4.64
C TYR A 9 15.00 17.51 4.63
N ARG A 10 16.11 17.24 5.35
CA ARG A 10 16.66 15.89 5.49
C ARG A 10 15.68 14.93 6.20
N ASP A 11 14.95 15.42 7.18
CA ASP A 11 13.97 14.63 7.93
C ASP A 11 12.71 14.37 7.09
N LYS A 12 12.29 15.37 6.30
CA LYS A 12 11.24 15.22 5.27
C LYS A 12 11.62 14.13 4.26
N LEU A 13 12.85 14.14 3.71
CA LEU A 13 13.33 13.09 2.80
C LEU A 13 13.39 11.70 3.45
N ALA A 14 13.83 11.61 4.70
CA ALA A 14 13.90 10.35 5.43
C ALA A 14 12.50 9.76 5.66
N GLN A 15 11.51 10.60 5.98
CA GLN A 15 10.12 10.21 6.12
C GLN A 15 9.55 9.71 4.79
N THR A 16 9.71 10.46 3.69
CA THR A 16 9.25 10.04 2.36
C THR A 16 9.87 8.71 1.93
N ASN A 17 11.17 8.50 2.19
CA ASN A 17 11.83 7.24 1.86
C ASN A 17 11.27 6.05 2.68
N ARG A 18 10.89 6.30 3.93
CA ARG A 18 10.24 5.29 4.78
C ARG A 18 8.86 4.93 4.24
N GLU A 19 8.07 5.91 3.82
CA GLU A 19 6.74 5.72 3.23
C GLU A 19 6.81 4.99 1.89
N ALA A 20 7.78 5.33 1.05
CA ALA A 20 8.03 4.65 -0.22
C ALA A 20 8.40 3.18 -0.03
N LYS A 21 9.31 2.87 0.91
CA LYS A 21 9.68 1.48 1.23
C LYS A 21 8.50 0.67 1.76
N ALA A 22 7.69 1.27 2.64
CA ALA A 22 6.50 0.61 3.17
C ALA A 22 5.45 0.35 2.08
N THR A 23 5.26 1.30 1.16
CA THR A 23 4.37 1.14 0.00
C THR A 23 4.88 0.04 -0.94
N ALA A 24 6.19 -0.02 -1.19
CA ALA A 24 6.80 -1.09 -1.98
C ALA A 24 6.61 -2.48 -1.32
N ALA A 25 6.76 -2.57 0.00
CA ALA A 25 6.48 -3.80 0.74
C ALA A 25 5.00 -4.21 0.64
N ALA A 26 4.07 -3.26 0.77
CA ALA A 26 2.65 -3.49 0.60
C ALA A 26 2.32 -4.01 -0.81
N LEU A 27 2.92 -3.43 -1.85
CA LEU A 27 2.78 -3.92 -3.22
C LEU A 27 3.26 -5.36 -3.36
N ALA A 28 4.43 -5.69 -2.80
CA ALA A 28 4.96 -7.06 -2.84
C ALA A 28 4.00 -8.07 -2.19
N VAL A 29 3.36 -7.70 -1.08
CA VAL A 29 2.33 -8.53 -0.43
C VAL A 29 1.11 -8.72 -1.32
N ILE A 30 0.60 -7.66 -1.96
CA ILE A 30 -0.55 -7.74 -2.87
C ILE A 30 -0.24 -8.65 -4.07
N VAL A 31 0.96 -8.52 -4.64
CA VAL A 31 1.42 -9.41 -5.73
C VAL A 31 1.49 -10.86 -5.25
N ALA A 32 2.00 -11.12 -4.05
CA ALA A 32 2.03 -12.47 -3.49
C ALA A 32 0.63 -13.06 -3.32
N VAL A 33 -0.34 -12.28 -2.82
CA VAL A 33 -1.75 -12.69 -2.72
C VAL A 33 -2.32 -13.01 -4.09
N TRP A 34 -2.03 -12.20 -5.11
CA TRP A 34 -2.46 -12.46 -6.47
C TRP A 34 -1.89 -13.75 -7.04
N LEU A 35 -0.59 -13.98 -6.87
CA LEU A 35 0.08 -15.18 -7.37
C LEU A 35 -0.52 -16.44 -6.74
N VAL A 36 -0.80 -16.42 -5.43
CA VAL A 36 -1.42 -17.55 -4.73
C VAL A 36 -2.89 -17.72 -5.15
N GLY A 37 -3.68 -16.65 -5.16
CA GLY A 37 -5.11 -16.69 -5.45
C GLY A 37 -5.46 -16.90 -6.93
N GLY A 38 -4.61 -16.42 -7.83
CA GLY A 38 -4.74 -16.60 -9.28
C GLY A 38 -4.04 -17.87 -9.75
N PHE A 39 -2.71 -17.81 -9.89
CA PHE A 39 -1.94 -18.94 -10.43
C PHE A 39 -1.96 -20.17 -9.52
N GLY A 40 -1.86 -19.99 -8.21
CA GLY A 40 -1.84 -21.10 -7.24
C GLY A 40 -3.15 -21.89 -7.22
N LEU A 41 -4.27 -21.25 -7.54
CA LEU A 41 -5.59 -21.90 -7.63
C LEU A 41 -5.98 -22.30 -9.05
N ALA A 42 -5.21 -21.93 -10.08
CA ALA A 42 -5.56 -22.16 -11.48
C ALA A 42 -5.67 -23.65 -11.85
N GLY A 43 -5.00 -24.54 -11.10
CA GLY A 43 -5.08 -25.99 -11.30
C GLY A 43 -6.35 -26.65 -10.71
N PHE A 44 -7.18 -25.91 -9.99
CA PHE A 44 -8.40 -26.44 -9.38
C PHE A 44 -9.62 -26.17 -10.28
N ASP A 45 -10.31 -27.23 -10.67
CA ASP A 45 -11.55 -27.16 -11.46
C ASP A 45 -12.78 -26.90 -10.56
N VAL A 46 -12.70 -25.83 -9.76
CA VAL A 46 -13.79 -25.40 -8.87
C VAL A 46 -14.39 -24.15 -9.45
N GLN A 47 -15.72 -24.15 -9.61
CA GLN A 47 -16.48 -23.00 -10.10
C GLN A 47 -17.46 -22.50 -9.04
N LEU A 48 -17.57 -21.19 -8.93
CA LEU A 48 -18.54 -20.48 -8.10
C LEU A 48 -19.36 -19.59 -9.01
N PHE A 49 -20.69 -19.75 -8.99
CA PHE A 49 -21.61 -18.98 -9.85
C PHE A 49 -21.24 -19.01 -11.35
N GLY A 50 -20.72 -20.14 -11.84
CA GLY A 50 -20.28 -20.29 -13.23
C GLY A 50 -18.95 -19.60 -13.57
N THR A 51 -18.25 -19.05 -12.58
CA THR A 51 -16.93 -18.44 -12.75
C THR A 51 -15.87 -19.30 -12.04
N PRO A 52 -14.72 -19.59 -12.68
CA PRO A 52 -13.62 -20.32 -12.05
C PRO A 52 -13.17 -19.64 -10.74
N LEU A 53 -12.96 -20.44 -9.69
CA LEU A 53 -12.58 -19.98 -8.35
C LEU A 53 -11.33 -19.11 -8.38
N TRP A 54 -10.32 -19.46 -9.17
CA TRP A 54 -9.07 -18.73 -9.26
C TRP A 54 -9.22 -17.31 -9.81
N ILE A 55 -10.23 -17.04 -10.66
CA ILE A 55 -10.54 -15.69 -11.12
C ILE A 55 -11.09 -14.86 -9.96
N ILE A 56 -12.05 -15.42 -9.22
CA ILE A 56 -12.67 -14.73 -8.08
C ILE A 56 -11.63 -14.52 -6.98
N ALA A 57 -10.87 -15.55 -6.62
CA ALA A 57 -9.85 -15.48 -5.59
C ALA A 57 -8.69 -14.54 -5.98
N GLY A 58 -8.22 -14.59 -7.23
CA GLY A 58 -7.20 -13.69 -7.75
C GLY A 58 -7.66 -12.23 -7.76
N CYS A 59 -8.87 -11.92 -8.23
CA CYS A 59 -9.37 -10.55 -8.34
C CYS A 59 -9.90 -9.99 -7.02
N MET A 60 -10.82 -10.70 -6.36
CA MET A 60 -11.43 -10.23 -5.11
C MET A 60 -10.44 -10.30 -3.95
N GLY A 61 -9.62 -11.35 -3.89
CA GLY A 61 -8.60 -11.50 -2.85
C GLY A 61 -7.55 -10.39 -2.91
N THR A 62 -7.08 -10.03 -4.11
CA THR A 62 -6.14 -8.90 -4.27
C THR A 62 -6.77 -7.56 -3.97
N TRP A 63 -8.01 -7.34 -4.38
CA TRP A 63 -8.73 -6.11 -4.06
C TRP A 63 -8.87 -5.93 -2.54
N VAL A 64 -9.30 -6.97 -1.81
CA VAL A 64 -9.37 -6.94 -0.35
C VAL A 64 -7.99 -6.69 0.28
N ALA A 65 -6.95 -7.37 -0.20
CA ALA A 65 -5.58 -7.16 0.28
C ALA A 65 -5.10 -5.72 0.05
N ALA A 66 -5.42 -5.12 -1.10
CA ALA A 66 -5.09 -3.73 -1.41
C ALA A 66 -5.81 -2.74 -0.49
N VAL A 67 -7.10 -2.96 -0.21
CA VAL A 67 -7.87 -2.14 0.73
C VAL A 67 -7.27 -2.20 2.13
N ILE A 68 -6.96 -3.41 2.63
CA ILE A 68 -6.33 -3.59 3.95
C ILE A 68 -4.97 -2.90 3.98
N ALA A 69 -4.14 -3.09 2.94
CA ALA A 69 -2.84 -2.44 2.84
C ALA A 69 -2.95 -0.91 2.86
N ALA A 70 -3.89 -0.34 2.12
CA ALA A 70 -4.14 1.10 2.11
C ALA A 70 -4.53 1.63 3.50
N ILE A 71 -5.42 0.92 4.21
CA ILE A 71 -5.82 1.29 5.58
C ILE A 71 -4.62 1.22 6.54
N VAL A 72 -3.81 0.18 6.45
CA VAL A 72 -2.63 -0.01 7.30
C VAL A 72 -1.58 1.07 7.03
N LEU A 73 -1.27 1.35 5.76
CA LEU A 73 -0.32 2.40 5.39
C LEU A 73 -0.80 3.77 5.88
N ALA A 74 -2.05 4.12 5.61
CA ALA A 74 -2.63 5.39 6.03
C ALA A 74 -2.67 5.56 7.56
N ARG A 75 -2.90 4.48 8.31
CA ARG A 75 -3.03 4.57 9.77
C ARG A 75 -1.70 4.53 10.51
N PHE A 76 -0.71 3.79 10.00
CA PHE A 76 0.51 3.47 10.75
C PHE A 76 1.81 3.97 10.12
N VAL A 77 1.81 4.29 8.82
CA VAL A 77 3.03 4.62 8.09
C VAL A 77 3.03 6.07 7.64
N PHE A 78 1.95 6.53 6.99
CA PHE A 78 1.84 7.89 6.50
C PHE A 78 1.70 8.87 7.66
N ALA A 79 2.58 9.86 7.66
CA ALA A 79 2.51 10.99 8.57
C ALA A 79 2.23 12.25 7.76
N ASP A 80 1.29 13.05 8.23
CA ASP A 80 1.03 14.36 7.64
C ASP A 80 2.07 15.34 8.20
N PHE A 81 2.75 16.07 7.33
CA PHE A 81 3.69 17.13 7.69
C PHE A 81 3.50 18.32 6.74
N PRO A 82 3.58 19.57 7.23
CA PRO A 82 3.49 20.74 6.38
C PRO A 82 4.68 20.78 5.40
N LEU A 83 4.37 20.90 4.11
CA LEU A 83 5.36 21.12 3.06
C LEU A 83 5.72 22.60 2.94
N ASP A 84 4.80 23.48 3.34
CA ASP A 84 5.00 24.91 3.42
C ASP A 84 5.64 25.24 4.77
N ASP A 85 6.96 25.24 4.82
CA ASP A 85 7.63 26.17 5.74
C ASP A 85 7.82 27.45 4.94
N GLU A 86 7.24 28.56 5.39
CA GLU A 86 7.64 29.92 5.01
C GLU A 86 9.11 30.14 5.42
N GLU A 87 10.05 29.47 4.77
CA GLU A 87 11.49 29.73 4.89
C GLU A 87 12.04 29.90 3.47
N GLY A 88 11.90 31.12 2.93
CA GLY A 88 12.68 31.52 1.76
C GLY A 88 12.18 32.64 0.84
N LEU A 89 11.24 33.52 1.20
CA LEU A 89 10.87 34.68 0.35
C LEU A 89 10.67 36.02 1.10
N ASP A 90 11.34 36.25 2.22
CA ASP A 90 11.54 37.58 2.80
C ASP A 90 12.94 37.72 3.44
N GLY A 91 13.91 38.13 2.62
CA GLY A 91 15.27 38.47 3.04
C GLY A 91 16.27 38.53 1.89
#